data_AF-A0A6B3ENY4-F1
#
_entry.id   AF-A0A6B3ENY4-F1
#
_cell.length_a   1.000
_cell.length_b   1.000
_cell.length_c   1.000
_cell.angle_alpha   90.00
_cell.angle_beta   90.00
_cell.angle_gamma   90.00
#
_symmetry.space_group_name_H-M   'P 1'
#
loop_
_entity.id
_entity.type
_entity.pdbx_description
1 polymer ?
#
loop_
_entity_poly.entity_id
_entity_poly.type
_entity_poly.pdbx_seq_one_letter_code
_entity_poly.pdbx_strand_id
1 'polypeptide(L)'
;AGGDAPALLDAYVRNRSHLRPFEPVRTEEFYTLAGQRERLANQLAAQEAGSLFGWVFVDGERIIGTITLSQLVRGPLNSANLGYWVDKEYAGRG
;
A
#
# COMPACT_ATOMS: atom_id res chain seq x y z
N ALA A 1 -10.72 9.89 -0.71
CA ALA A 1 -9.97 8.64 -0.95
C ALA A 1 -9.11 8.70 -2.22
N GLY A 2 -9.60 9.14 -3.39
CA GLY A 2 -8.74 9.27 -4.60
C GLY A 2 -7.65 10.36 -4.55
N GLY A 3 -7.63 11.18 -3.49
CA GLY A 3 -6.65 12.26 -3.29
C GLY A 3 -5.28 11.80 -2.81
N ASP A 4 -5.15 10.56 -2.35
CA ASP A 4 -3.92 10.08 -1.70
C ASP A 4 -2.86 9.59 -2.71
N ALA A 5 -3.20 9.48 -3.99
CA ALA A 5 -2.31 8.96 -5.03
C ALA A 5 -0.98 9.74 -5.17
N PRO A 6 -0.92 11.09 -5.09
CA PRO A 6 0.34 11.82 -5.08
C PRO A 6 1.20 11.50 -3.84
N ALA A 7 0.59 11.40 -2.66
CA ALA A 7 1.32 11.08 -1.43
C ALA A 7 1.84 9.63 -1.42
N LEU A 8 1.06 8.68 -1.96
CA LEU A 8 1.50 7.30 -2.18
C LEU A 8 2.65 7.23 -3.17
N LEU A 9 2.58 7.97 -4.28
CA LEU A 9 3.65 8.04 -5.26
C LEU A 9 4.95 8.53 -4.62
N ASP A 10 4.91 9.65 -3.90
CA ASP A 10 6.08 10.17 -3.17
C ASP A 10 6.68 9.11 -2.26
N ALA A 11 5.83 8.47 -1.45
CA ALA A 11 6.26 7.46 -0.49
C ALA A 11 6.94 6.26 -1.18
N TYR A 12 6.38 5.73 -2.28
CA TYR A 12 6.97 4.62 -3.01
C TYR A 12 8.26 5.01 -3.76
N VAL A 13 8.35 6.21 -4.32
CA VAL A 13 9.58 6.69 -4.99
C VAL A 13 10.70 6.86 -3.97
N ARG A 14 10.41 7.49 -2.83
CA ARG A 14 11.38 7.73 -1.74
C ARG A 14 11.92 6.44 -1.12
N ASN A 15 11.10 5.39 -1.11
CA ASN A 15 11.44 4.07 -0.57
C ASN A 15 11.80 3.02 -1.63
N ARG A 16 11.87 3.37 -2.91
CA ARG A 16 12.05 2.42 -4.02
C ARG A 16 13.23 1.47 -3.81
N SER A 17 14.39 2.00 -3.42
CA SER A 17 15.59 1.19 -3.16
C SER A 17 15.49 0.34 -1.89
N HIS A 18 14.80 0.83 -0.87
CA HIS A 18 14.60 0.15 0.41
C HIS A 18 13.64 -1.05 0.26
N LEU A 19 12.58 -0.89 -0.55
CA LEU A 19 11.55 -1.90 -0.77
C LEU A 19 11.93 -2.95 -1.82
N ARG A 20 12.81 -2.60 -2.77
CA ARG A 20 13.20 -3.48 -3.90
C ARG A 20 13.59 -4.92 -3.51
N PRO A 21 14.31 -5.19 -2.41
CA PRO A 21 14.69 -6.56 -2.06
C PRO A 21 13.52 -7.44 -1.59
N PHE A 22 12.42 -6.82 -1.16
CA PHE A 22 11.32 -7.49 -0.47
C PHE A 22 10.00 -7.46 -1.26
N GLU A 23 9.87 -6.54 -2.22
CA GLU A 23 8.68 -6.43 -3.06
C GLU A 23 8.80 -7.25 -4.36
N PRO A 24 7.65 -7.70 -4.92
CA PRO A 24 7.61 -8.17 -6.30
C PRO A 24 8.14 -7.11 -7.26
N VAL A 25 8.66 -7.55 -8.41
CA VAL A 25 9.13 -6.64 -9.45
C VAL A 25 7.99 -5.70 -9.87
N ARG A 26 8.16 -4.41 -9.61
CA ARG A 26 7.26 -3.34 -10.03
C ARG A 26 7.72 -2.80 -11.38
N THR A 27 6.78 -2.57 -12.28
CA THR A 27 7.05 -1.87 -13.54
C THR A 27 7.17 -0.36 -13.30
N GLU A 28 7.67 0.40 -14.28
CA GLU A 28 7.80 1.85 -14.13
C GLU A 28 6.44 2.55 -13.99
N GLU A 29 5.37 1.98 -14.54
CA GLU A 29 4.00 2.51 -14.41
C GLU A 29 3.59 2.64 -12.93
N PHE A 30 4.07 1.75 -12.06
CA PHE A 30 3.84 1.82 -10.62
C PHE A 30 4.39 3.11 -10.00
N TYR A 31 5.48 3.66 -10.54
CA TYR A 31 6.10 4.90 -10.07
C TYR A 31 5.61 6.11 -10.87
N THR A 32 4.39 6.06 -11.41
CA THR A 32 3.72 7.20 -12.04
C THR A 32 2.46 7.58 -11.26
N LEU A 33 2.06 8.85 -11.38
CA LEU A 33 0.81 9.31 -10.76
C LEU A 33 -0.41 8.61 -11.34
N ALA A 34 -0.40 8.34 -12.65
CA ALA A 34 -1.48 7.61 -13.32
C ALA A 34 -1.60 6.18 -12.78
N GLY A 35 -0.49 5.45 -12.68
CA GLY A 35 -0.48 4.08 -12.15
C GLY A 35 -0.88 4.02 -10.67
N GLN A 36 -0.47 4.98 -9.84
CA GLN A 36 -0.92 5.03 -8.45
C GLN A 36 -2.42 5.37 -8.33
N ARG A 37 -2.96 6.24 -9.19
CA ARG A 37 -4.40 6.52 -9.24
C ARG A 37 -5.21 5.28 -9.62
N GLU A 38 -4.79 4.58 -10.67
CA GLU A 38 -5.44 3.33 -11.11
C GLU A 38 -5.37 2.27 -10.01
N ARG A 39 -4.19 2.04 -9.43
CA ARG A 39 -3.99 1.11 -8.33
C ARG A 39 -4.89 1.44 -7.14
N LEU A 40 -4.95 2.72 -6.73
CA LEU A 40 -5.77 3.16 -5.61
C LEU A 40 -7.27 2.97 -5.91
N ALA A 41 -7.73 3.28 -7.12
CA ALA A 41 -9.11 3.03 -7.54
C ALA A 41 -9.47 1.55 -7.44
N ASN A 42 -8.59 0.66 -7.94
CA ASN A 42 -8.78 -0.79 -7.84
C ASN A 42 -8.80 -1.28 -6.39
N GLN A 43 -7.93 -0.75 -5.53
CA GLN A 43 -7.93 -1.10 -4.10
C GLN A 43 -9.21 -0.65 -3.39
N LEU A 44 -9.71 0.56 -3.68
CA LEU A 44 -10.94 1.07 -3.10
C LEU A 44 -12.15 0.24 -3.55
N ALA A 45 -12.25 -0.11 -4.83
CA ALA A 45 -13.30 -1.00 -5.33
C ALA A 45 -13.23 -2.39 -4.67
N ALA A 46 -12.03 -2.96 -4.51
CA ALA A 46 -11.84 -4.24 -3.83
C ALA A 46 -12.23 -4.18 -2.35
N GLN A 47 -12.04 -3.02 -1.71
CA GLN A 47 -12.44 -2.76 -0.32
C GLN A 47 -13.94 -2.60 -0.16
N GLU A 48 -14.60 -1.90 -1.08
CA GLU A 48 -16.06 -1.84 -1.14
C GLU A 48 -16.67 -3.24 -1.33
N ALA A 49 -16.02 -4.09 -2.13
CA ALA A 49 -16.40 -5.50 -2.30
C ALA A 49 -16.01 -6.41 -1.10
N GLY A 50 -15.33 -5.88 -0.08
CA GLY A 50 -14.92 -6.63 1.11
C GLY A 50 -13.83 -7.69 0.88
N SER A 51 -13.14 -7.62 -0.25
CA SER A 51 -12.12 -8.59 -0.70
C SER A 51 -10.68 -8.20 -0.38
N LEU A 52 -10.47 -6.95 0.03
CA LEU A 52 -9.21 -6.38 0.47
C LEU A 52 -9.48 -5.23 1.44
N PHE A 53 -8.61 -5.00 2.42
CA PHE A 53 -8.67 -3.78 3.24
C PHE A 53 -7.28 -3.16 3.31
N GLY A 54 -7.17 -1.88 2.98
CA GLY A 54 -5.91 -1.16 2.95
C GLY A 54 -5.94 0.09 3.81
N TRP A 55 -4.85 0.32 4.55
CA TRP A 55 -4.62 1.54 5.30
C TRP A 55 -3.21 2.07 5.05
N VAL A 56 -3.02 3.34 5.37
CA VAL A 56 -1.75 4.05 5.26
C VAL A 56 -1.31 4.51 6.65
N PHE A 57 0.00 4.46 6.90
CA PHE A 57 0.60 5.12 8.05
C PHE A 57 0.94 6.55 7.65
N VAL A 58 0.61 7.53 8.51
CA VAL A 58 0.81 8.95 8.20
C VAL A 58 1.64 9.66 9.27
N ASP A 59 2.50 10.56 8.84
CA ASP A 59 3.15 11.58 9.67
C ASP A 59 2.86 12.96 9.06
N GLY A 60 1.92 13.69 9.66
CA GLY A 60 1.31 14.87 9.06
C GLY A 60 0.61 14.53 7.74
N GLU A 61 1.02 15.18 6.65
CA GLU A 61 0.51 14.93 5.29
C GLU A 61 1.28 13.84 4.54
N ARG A 62 2.35 13.29 5.13
CA ARG A 62 3.18 12.29 4.47
C ARG A 62 2.69 10.89 4.78
N ILE A 63 2.62 10.07 3.73
CA ILE A 63 2.48 8.64 3.90
C ILE A 63 3.86 8.05 4.20
N ILE A 64 3.96 7.32 5.30
CA ILE A 64 5.18 6.69 5.81
C ILE A 64 5.08 5.16 5.84
N GLY A 65 4.13 4.61 5.12
CA GLY A 65 3.98 3.18 4.94
C GLY A 65 2.55 2.77 4.65
N THR A 66 2.36 1.48 4.41
CA THR A 66 1.04 0.91 4.14
C THR A 66 0.87 -0.41 4.85
N ILE A 67 -0.37 -0.77 5.13
CA ILE A 67 -0.77 -2.07 5.65
C ILE A 67 -2.00 -2.55 4.88
N THR A 68 -1.98 -3.79 4.42
CA THR A 68 -3.03 -4.38 3.58
C THR A 68 -3.36 -5.78 4.06
N LEU A 69 -4.65 -6.03 4.25
CA LEU A 69 -5.24 -7.36 4.40
C LEU A 69 -5.80 -7.79 3.05
N SER A 70 -5.40 -8.96 2.58
CA SER A 70 -5.81 -9.51 1.28
C SER A 70 -6.11 -11.01 1.41
N GLN A 71 -6.67 -11.62 0.35
CA GLN A 71 -7.01 -13.05 0.33
C GLN A 71 -7.87 -13.44 1.56
N LEU A 72 -8.91 -12.66 1.82
CA LEU A 72 -9.79 -12.87 2.97
C LEU A 72 -10.59 -14.17 2.79
N VAL A 73 -10.46 -15.09 3.75
CA VAL A 73 -11.28 -16.29 3.86
C VAL A 73 -12.24 -16.12 5.03
N ARG A 74 -13.54 -16.21 4.76
CA ARG A 74 -14.59 -16.18 5.78
C ARG A 74 -15.01 -17.59 6.19
N GLY A 75 -15.81 -17.70 7.26
CA GLY A 75 -16.25 -18.98 7.80
C GLY A 75 -15.23 -19.57 8.79
N PRO A 76 -15.14 -20.90 8.95
CA PRO A 76 -14.38 -21.52 10.03
C PRO A 76 -12.89 -21.17 10.08
N LEU A 77 -12.26 -20.90 8.92
CA LEU A 77 -10.83 -20.53 8.88
C LEU A 77 -10.59 -19.07 9.30
N ASN A 78 -11.53 -18.17 8.99
CA ASN A 78 -11.50 -16.73 9.30
C ASN A 78 -10.09 -16.09 9.23
N SER A 79 -9.46 -16.15 8.06
CA SER A 79 -8.05 -15.77 7.86
C SER A 79 -7.87 -14.71 6.78
N ALA A 80 -6.69 -14.09 6.75
CA ALA A 80 -6.27 -13.18 5.69
C ALA A 80 -4.72 -13.15 5.61
N ASN A 81 -4.21 -12.73 4.46
CA ASN A 81 -2.80 -12.39 4.29
C ASN A 81 -2.56 -10.94 4.67
N LEU A 82 -1.58 -10.69 5.53
CA LEU A 82 -1.14 -9.37 5.93
C LEU A 82 0.15 -9.00 5.21
N GLY A 83 0.14 -7.88 4.49
CA GLY A 83 1.33 -7.26 3.93
C GLY A 83 1.45 -5.82 4.42
N TYR A 84 2.65 -5.41 4.84
CA TYR A 84 2.90 -4.03 5.24
C TYR A 84 4.34 -3.63 4.89
N TRP A 85 4.57 -2.33 4.84
CA TRP A 85 5.90 -1.75 4.80
C TRP A 85 5.88 -0.40 5.51
N VAL A 86 7.04 -0.02 6.06
CA VAL A 86 7.26 1.26 6.71
C VAL A 86 8.42 1.95 6.01
N ASP A 87 8.34 3.28 5.96
CA ASP A 87 9.38 4.12 5.42
C ASP A 87 10.74 3.84 6.06
N LYS A 88 11.81 3.85 5.25
CA LYS A 88 13.17 3.57 5.70
C LYS A 88 13.62 4.48 6.85
N GLU A 89 13.14 5.74 6.90
CA GLU A 89 13.52 6.70 7.93
C GLU A 89 12.77 6.45 9.25
N TYR A 90 11.67 5.70 9.18
CA TYR A 90 10.79 5.37 10.31
C TYR A 90 10.90 3.90 10.75
N ALA A 91 11.65 3.09 10.03
CA ALA A 91 11.93 1.70 10.38
C ALA A 91 12.60 1.58 11.76
N GLY A 92 12.25 0.53 12.51
CA GLY A 92 12.82 0.24 13.84
C GLY A 92 12.26 1.09 14.98
N ARG A 93 11.09 1.71 14.80
CA ARG A 93 10.46 2.59 15.79
C ARG A 93 9.21 2.02 16.48
N GLY A 94 8.82 0.78 16.19
CA GLY A 94 7.63 0.10 16.72
C GLY A 94 6.72 -0.38 15.61
#